data_AF-A0A3A8WF80-F1
#
_entry.id   AF-A0A3A8WF80-F1
#
_cell.length_a   1.000
_cell.length_b   1.000
_cell.length_c   1.000
_cell.angle_alpha   90.00
_cell.angle_beta   90.00
_cell.angle_gamma   90.00
#
_symmetry.space_group_name_H-M   'P 1'
#
loop_
_entity.id
_entity.type
_entity.pdbx_description
1 polymer ?
#
loop_
_entity_poly.entity_id
_entity_poly.type
_entity_poly.pdbx_seq_one_letter_code
_entity_poly.pdbx_strand_id
1 'polypeptide(L)'
;MKECRLHRKMLCGVVRRDSEHRIVSETIPIHAAYGSKQIEKNEKRIKELDRLFRKIYEDNVNGKLNDERFYKLSDGYEAEQEQLKQEIEALTAEVNEADTEAANVAKLIAITKKYTRIDELTSKVLNAFVDKIVVHERKKKDGKRTQKIDIYTIPMSGL
;
A
#
# COMPACT_ATOMS: atom_id res chain seq x y z
N MET A 1 -11.46 17.54 48.18
CA MET A 1 -11.33 16.13 47.72
C MET A 1 -12.01 15.91 46.36
N LYS A 2 -11.47 16.46 45.26
CA LYS A 2 -11.96 16.16 43.89
C LYS A 2 -10.83 15.91 42.87
N GLU A 3 -9.57 15.82 43.30
CA GLU A 3 -8.42 15.64 42.38
C GLU A 3 -7.99 14.18 42.18
N CYS A 4 -8.50 13.21 42.94
CA CYS A 4 -8.05 11.80 42.84
C CYS A 4 -8.80 10.92 41.83
N ARG A 5 -9.83 11.40 41.10
CA ARG A 5 -10.59 10.57 40.14
C ARG A 5 -10.20 10.73 38.67
N LEU A 6 -9.45 11.78 38.31
CA LEU A 6 -9.12 12.03 36.90
C LEU A 6 -7.86 11.29 36.43
N HIS A 7 -6.91 11.03 37.33
CA HIS A 7 -5.67 10.31 36.99
C HIS A 7 -5.87 8.85 36.58
N ARG A 8 -6.92 8.18 37.10
CA ARG A 8 -7.17 6.75 36.80
C ARG A 8 -7.92 6.53 35.47
N LYS A 9 -8.59 7.56 34.91
CA LYS A 9 -9.26 7.47 33.61
C LYS A 9 -8.29 7.59 32.42
N MET A 10 -7.18 8.32 32.57
CA MET A 10 -6.15 8.39 31.52
C MET A 10 -5.38 7.07 31.35
N LEU A 11 -5.02 6.40 32.46
CA LEU A 11 -4.28 5.13 32.41
C LEU A 11 -5.10 3.95 31.84
N CYS A 12 -6.42 3.92 32.05
CA CYS A 12 -7.28 2.84 31.55
C CYS A 12 -7.60 2.98 30.04
N GLY A 13 -7.49 4.18 29.47
CA GLY A 13 -7.67 4.43 28.03
C GLY A 13 -6.42 4.22 27.18
N VAL A 14 -5.23 4.09 27.79
CA VAL A 14 -3.98 3.77 27.09
C VAL A 14 -3.87 2.26 26.87
N VAL A 15 -4.20 1.45 27.90
CA VAL A 15 -4.07 -0.02 27.84
C VAL A 15 -5.03 -0.68 26.84
N ARG A 16 -6.15 -0.03 26.47
CA ARG A 16 -7.07 -0.55 25.44
C ARG A 16 -6.64 -0.24 23.99
N ARG A 17 -5.73 0.72 23.78
CA ARG A 17 -5.23 1.08 22.43
C ARG A 17 -3.97 0.32 22.03
N ASP A 18 -3.22 -0.20 23.00
CA ASP A 18 -2.08 -1.08 22.75
C ASP A 18 -2.48 -2.38 22.02
N SER A 19 -3.73 -2.86 22.17
CA SER A 19 -4.21 -4.04 21.45
C SER A 19 -4.50 -3.79 19.97
N GLU A 20 -5.04 -2.63 19.60
CA GLU A 20 -5.41 -2.33 18.20
C GLU A 20 -4.17 -2.03 17.35
N HIS A 21 -3.23 -1.24 17.86
CA HIS A 21 -1.94 -0.99 17.18
C HIS A 21 -1.12 -2.26 17.01
N ARG A 22 -1.16 -3.17 17.99
CA ARG A 22 -0.48 -4.47 17.90
C ARG A 22 -1.09 -5.33 16.80
N ILE A 23 -2.42 -5.36 16.69
CA ILE A 23 -3.15 -6.08 15.63
C ILE A 23 -2.79 -5.50 14.24
N VAL A 24 -2.74 -4.17 14.07
CA VAL A 24 -2.38 -3.55 12.78
C VAL A 24 -0.93 -3.89 12.40
N SER A 25 0.02 -3.82 13.34
CA SER A 25 1.43 -4.17 13.07
C SER A 25 1.67 -5.65 12.75
N GLU A 26 0.82 -6.55 13.26
CA GLU A 26 0.93 -8.00 13.05
C GLU A 26 0.18 -8.47 11.81
N THR A 27 -0.87 -7.77 11.36
CA THR A 27 -1.71 -8.16 10.22
C THR A 27 -1.22 -7.67 8.86
N ILE A 28 -0.65 -6.46 8.79
CA ILE A 28 -0.03 -5.91 7.56
C ILE A 28 0.97 -6.89 6.90
N PRO A 29 1.97 -7.46 7.63
CA PRO A 29 2.92 -8.38 7.01
C PRO A 29 2.30 -9.70 6.54
N ILE A 30 1.20 -10.15 7.17
CA ILE A 30 0.49 -11.37 6.76
C ILE A 30 -0.25 -11.12 5.45
N HIS A 31 -0.90 -9.97 5.30
CA HIS A 31 -1.64 -9.59 4.09
C HIS A 31 -0.70 -9.41 2.90
N ALA A 32 0.40 -8.67 3.07
CA ALA A 32 1.43 -8.47 2.05
C ALA A 32 2.08 -9.80 1.61
N ALA A 33 2.36 -10.70 2.56
CA ALA A 33 2.90 -12.02 2.25
C ALA A 33 1.90 -12.91 1.49
N TYR A 34 0.60 -12.78 1.78
CA TYR A 34 -0.45 -13.49 1.04
C TYR A 34 -0.55 -12.97 -0.40
N GLY A 35 -0.62 -11.65 -0.59
CA GLY A 35 -0.65 -11.02 -1.92
C GLY A 35 0.56 -11.41 -2.76
N SER A 36 1.76 -11.36 -2.19
CA SER A 36 3.00 -11.79 -2.86
C SER A 36 2.96 -13.25 -3.35
N LYS A 37 2.38 -14.17 -2.55
CA LYS A 37 2.22 -15.57 -2.96
C LYS A 37 1.22 -15.75 -4.09
N GLN A 38 0.16 -14.94 -4.13
CA GLN A 38 -0.83 -15.02 -5.21
C GLN A 38 -0.24 -14.47 -6.52
N ILE A 39 0.53 -13.38 -6.45
CA ILE A 39 1.30 -12.87 -7.60
C ILE A 39 2.18 -13.98 -8.18
N GLU A 40 2.97 -14.66 -7.36
CA GLU A 40 3.86 -15.75 -7.82
C GLU A 40 3.08 -16.89 -8.50
N LYS A 41 1.90 -17.24 -7.98
CA LYS A 41 1.04 -18.27 -8.59
C LYS A 41 0.49 -17.81 -9.94
N ASN A 42 0.00 -16.58 -10.03
CA ASN A 42 -0.53 -16.02 -11.27
C ASN A 42 0.59 -15.92 -12.34
N GLU A 43 1.79 -15.50 -11.96
CA GLU A 43 2.96 -15.50 -12.85
C GLU A 43 3.33 -16.90 -13.35
N LYS A 44 3.28 -17.91 -12.46
CA LYS A 44 3.50 -19.31 -12.85
C LYS A 44 2.45 -19.77 -13.85
N ARG A 45 1.18 -19.42 -13.61
CA ARG A 45 0.08 -19.76 -14.52
C ARG A 45 0.23 -19.09 -15.89
N ILE A 46 0.61 -17.82 -15.94
CA ILE A 46 0.91 -17.12 -17.20
C ILE A 46 2.00 -17.84 -17.98
N LYS A 47 3.10 -18.25 -17.33
CA LYS A 47 4.18 -19.01 -17.97
C LYS A 47 3.74 -20.39 -18.47
N GLU A 48 2.79 -21.02 -17.79
CA GLU A 48 2.18 -22.26 -18.27
C GLU A 48 1.34 -22.01 -19.53
N LEU A 49 0.52 -20.96 -19.53
CA LEU A 49 -0.27 -20.55 -20.70
C LEU A 49 0.63 -20.26 -21.90
N ASP A 50 1.76 -19.58 -21.72
CA ASP A 50 2.74 -19.32 -22.80
C ASP A 50 3.28 -20.63 -23.43
N ARG A 51 3.54 -21.63 -22.60
CA ARG A 51 4.01 -22.96 -23.07
C ARG A 51 2.92 -23.69 -23.83
N LEU A 52 1.68 -23.64 -23.32
CA LEU A 52 0.52 -24.25 -23.98
C LEU A 52 0.24 -23.57 -25.33
N PHE A 53 0.29 -22.24 -25.37
CA PHE A 53 0.08 -21.45 -26.59
C PHE A 53 1.11 -21.80 -27.67
N ARG A 54 2.40 -21.88 -27.29
CA ARG A 54 3.46 -22.30 -28.22
C ARG A 54 3.20 -23.69 -28.80
N LYS A 55 2.80 -24.64 -27.96
CA LYS A 55 2.48 -26.01 -28.42
C LYS A 55 1.29 -26.04 -29.37
N ILE A 56 0.22 -25.28 -29.07
CA ILE A 56 -0.96 -25.17 -29.93
C ILE A 56 -0.59 -24.57 -31.29
N TYR A 57 0.28 -23.57 -31.33
CA TYR A 57 0.80 -23.01 -32.58
C TYR A 57 1.57 -24.05 -33.40
N GLU A 58 2.47 -24.80 -32.76
CA GLU A 58 3.21 -25.89 -33.42
C GLU A 58 2.27 -26.96 -33.99
N ASP A 59 1.23 -27.35 -33.25
CA ASP A 59 0.25 -28.33 -33.73
C ASP A 59 -0.61 -27.78 -34.88
N ASN A 60 -0.91 -26.48 -34.91
CA ASN A 60 -1.62 -25.82 -36.01
C ASN A 60 -0.77 -25.80 -37.30
N VAL A 61 0.49 -25.36 -37.21
CA VAL A 61 1.40 -25.32 -38.36
C VAL A 61 1.68 -26.72 -38.92
N ASN A 62 1.67 -27.74 -38.07
CA ASN A 62 1.80 -29.15 -38.47
C ASN A 62 0.50 -29.77 -39.01
N GLY A 63 -0.59 -29.00 -39.11
CA GLY A 63 -1.89 -29.46 -39.62
C GLY A 63 -2.62 -30.45 -38.72
N LYS A 64 -2.18 -30.63 -37.47
CA LYS A 64 -2.86 -31.50 -36.47
C LYS A 64 -4.07 -30.80 -35.84
N LEU A 65 -4.11 -29.47 -35.93
CA LEU A 65 -5.19 -28.62 -35.48
C LEU A 65 -5.70 -27.79 -36.67
N ASN A 66 -7.02 -27.60 -36.75
CA ASN A 66 -7.62 -26.68 -37.72
C ASN A 66 -7.63 -25.26 -37.14
N ASP A 67 -7.50 -24.25 -38.02
CA ASP A 67 -7.44 -22.83 -37.68
C ASP A 67 -8.62 -22.38 -36.80
N GLU A 68 -9.85 -22.86 -37.08
CA GLU A 68 -11.02 -22.51 -36.25
C GLU A 68 -10.84 -22.92 -34.78
N ARG A 69 -10.22 -24.08 -34.54
CA ARG A 69 -9.95 -24.57 -33.17
C ARG A 69 -8.76 -23.84 -32.55
N PHE A 70 -7.76 -23.49 -33.35
CA PHE A 70 -6.65 -22.65 -32.91
C PHE A 70 -7.17 -21.32 -32.36
N TYR A 71 -7.97 -20.58 -33.14
CA TYR A 71 -8.51 -19.28 -32.72
C TYR A 71 -9.31 -19.38 -31.42
N LYS A 72 -10.19 -20.37 -31.28
CA LYS A 72 -10.99 -20.55 -30.05
C LYS A 72 -10.13 -20.84 -28.81
N LEU A 73 -9.06 -21.62 -28.96
CA LEU A 73 -8.16 -21.94 -27.84
C LEU A 73 -7.24 -20.76 -27.50
N SER A 74 -6.71 -20.10 -28.52
CA SER A 74 -5.87 -18.90 -28.39
C SER A 74 -6.62 -17.78 -27.68
N ASP A 75 -7.87 -17.49 -28.08
CA ASP A 75 -8.71 -16.46 -27.47
C ASP A 75 -8.95 -16.73 -25.98
N GLY A 76 -9.22 -17.99 -25.60
CA GLY A 76 -9.39 -18.37 -24.20
C GLY A 76 -8.13 -18.19 -23.36
N TYR A 77 -6.95 -18.54 -23.90
CA TYR A 77 -5.68 -18.35 -23.21
C TYR A 77 -5.27 -16.88 -23.10
N GLU A 78 -5.48 -16.10 -24.15
CA GLU A 78 -5.22 -14.65 -24.13
C GLU A 78 -6.14 -13.95 -23.12
N ALA A 79 -7.42 -14.31 -23.07
CA ALA A 79 -8.36 -13.79 -22.08
C ALA A 79 -7.94 -14.14 -20.63
N GLU A 80 -7.53 -15.40 -20.37
CA GLU A 80 -7.04 -15.81 -19.05
C GLU A 80 -5.74 -15.08 -18.69
N GLN A 81 -4.80 -14.92 -19.62
CA GLN A 81 -3.57 -14.17 -19.40
C GLN A 81 -3.85 -12.70 -19.05
N GLU A 82 -4.78 -12.06 -19.73
CA GLU A 82 -5.16 -10.68 -19.47
C GLU A 82 -5.78 -10.52 -18.08
N GLN A 83 -6.68 -11.43 -17.69
CA GLN A 83 -7.27 -11.46 -16.34
C GLN A 83 -6.19 -11.61 -15.27
N LEU A 84 -5.27 -12.58 -15.44
CA LEU A 84 -4.19 -12.81 -14.48
C LEU A 84 -3.24 -11.61 -14.36
N LYS A 85 -2.97 -10.89 -15.46
CA LYS A 85 -2.16 -9.66 -15.43
C LYS A 85 -2.84 -8.55 -14.64
N GLN A 86 -4.14 -8.36 -14.84
CA GLN A 86 -4.92 -7.36 -14.09
C GLN A 86 -4.96 -7.70 -12.60
N GLU A 87 -5.13 -8.98 -12.25
CA GLU A 87 -5.04 -9.43 -10.85
C GLU A 87 -3.66 -9.18 -10.25
N ILE A 88 -2.58 -9.49 -10.99
CA ILE A 88 -1.22 -9.21 -10.54
C ILE A 88 -1.03 -7.71 -10.30
N GLU A 89 -1.50 -6.85 -11.19
CA GLU A 89 -1.39 -5.40 -11.05
C GLU A 89 -2.11 -4.90 -9.79
N ALA A 90 -3.34 -5.36 -9.57
CA ALA A 90 -4.13 -5.02 -8.38
C ALA A 90 -3.46 -5.50 -7.08
N LEU A 91 -3.03 -6.77 -7.03
CA LEU A 91 -2.34 -7.33 -5.87
C LEU A 91 -1.00 -6.64 -5.60
N THR A 92 -0.27 -6.26 -6.65
CA THR A 92 1.00 -5.54 -6.52
C THR A 92 0.79 -4.15 -5.94
N ALA A 93 -0.27 -3.45 -6.36
CA ALA A 93 -0.63 -2.16 -5.79
C ALA A 93 -0.95 -2.28 -4.29
N GLU A 94 -1.72 -3.30 -3.91
CA GLU A 94 -2.09 -3.55 -2.51
C GLU A 94 -0.88 -3.91 -1.63
N VAL A 95 0.02 -4.77 -2.12
CA VAL A 95 1.28 -5.10 -1.42
C VAL A 95 2.14 -3.86 -1.23
N ASN A 96 2.28 -3.03 -2.27
CA ASN A 96 3.05 -1.79 -2.18
C ASN A 96 2.44 -0.80 -1.17
N GLU A 97 1.11 -0.66 -1.15
CA GLU A 97 0.43 0.19 -0.18
C GLU A 97 0.69 -0.29 1.25
N ALA A 98 0.53 -1.60 1.49
CA ALA A 98 0.83 -2.23 2.78
C ALA A 98 2.29 -2.01 3.23
N ASP A 99 3.25 -2.12 2.31
CA ASP A 99 4.66 -1.87 2.59
C ASP A 99 4.94 -0.40 2.91
N THR A 100 4.30 0.54 2.20
CA THR A 100 4.44 1.97 2.50
C THR A 100 3.85 2.34 3.86
N GLU A 101 2.69 1.77 4.21
CA GLU A 101 2.07 1.96 5.51
C GLU A 101 2.94 1.40 6.63
N ALA A 102 3.46 0.18 6.46
CA ALA A 102 4.40 -0.44 7.40
C ALA A 102 5.66 0.43 7.62
N ALA A 103 6.23 0.96 6.53
CA ALA A 103 7.41 1.83 6.60
C ALA A 103 7.12 3.16 7.33
N ASN A 104 5.94 3.74 7.10
CA ASN A 104 5.50 4.97 7.78
C ASN A 104 5.27 4.74 9.27
N VAL A 105 4.59 3.65 9.65
CA VAL A 105 4.40 3.26 11.06
C VAL A 105 5.75 3.02 11.74
N ALA A 106 6.69 2.33 11.09
CA ALA A 106 8.02 2.09 11.64
C ALA A 106 8.80 3.40 11.87
N LYS A 107 8.75 4.35 10.92
CA LYS A 107 9.34 5.69 11.08
C LYS A 107 8.73 6.44 12.26
N LEU A 108 7.39 6.42 12.38
CA LEU A 108 6.69 7.07 13.49
C LEU A 108 7.10 6.48 14.84
N ILE A 109 7.15 5.15 14.98
CA ILE A 109 7.59 4.50 16.23
C ILE A 109 9.03 4.94 16.58
N ALA A 110 9.92 5.01 15.58
CA ALA A 110 11.30 5.44 15.79
C ALA A 110 11.40 6.91 16.22
N ILE A 111 10.52 7.78 15.71
CA ILE A 111 10.43 9.19 16.11
C ILE A 111 9.84 9.29 17.52
N THR A 112 8.68 8.70 17.77
CA THR A 112 7.98 8.78 19.06
C THR A 112 8.83 8.23 20.21
N LYS A 113 9.58 7.14 20.02
CA LYS A 113 10.51 6.60 21.03
C LYS A 113 11.65 7.55 21.38
N LYS A 114 12.10 8.41 20.44
CA LYS A 114 13.16 9.40 20.69
C LYS A 114 12.66 10.64 21.43
N TYR A 115 11.35 10.85 21.44
CA TYR A 115 10.72 12.10 21.85
C TYR A 115 9.58 11.90 22.87
N THR A 116 9.63 10.84 23.68
CA THR A 116 8.63 10.56 24.74
C THR A 116 8.56 11.62 25.85
N ARG A 117 9.46 12.62 25.85
CA ARG A 117 9.30 13.92 26.51
C ARG A 117 9.80 15.02 25.57
N ILE A 118 8.88 15.75 24.94
CA ILE A 118 9.20 16.97 24.19
C ILE A 118 8.83 18.15 25.08
N ASP A 119 9.83 18.86 25.58
CA ASP A 119 9.62 20.14 26.25
C ASP A 119 9.55 21.31 25.22
N GLU A 120 10.12 21.13 24.00
CA GLU A 120 10.13 22.16 22.94
C GLU A 120 9.94 21.59 21.51
N LEU A 121 9.04 22.20 20.74
CA LEU A 121 8.75 21.84 19.34
C LEU A 121 9.89 22.30 18.41
N THR A 122 10.87 21.43 18.18
CA THR A 122 11.98 21.71 17.25
C THR A 122 11.57 21.44 15.80
N SER A 123 12.08 22.21 14.83
CA SER A 123 11.81 22.00 13.38
C SER A 123 12.12 20.58 12.89
N LYS A 124 13.10 19.90 13.51
CA LYS A 124 13.41 18.48 13.26
C LYS A 124 12.24 17.55 13.62
N VAL A 125 11.55 17.84 14.71
CA VAL A 125 10.37 17.09 15.18
C VAL A 125 9.21 17.35 14.23
N LEU A 126 8.98 18.60 13.86
CA LEU A 126 7.90 19.01 12.96
C LEU A 126 8.02 18.36 11.58
N ASN A 127 9.23 18.37 11.01
CA ASN A 127 9.52 17.71 9.73
C ASN A 127 9.34 16.17 9.78
N ALA A 128 9.39 15.57 10.96
CA ALA A 128 9.19 14.13 11.13
C ALA A 128 7.71 13.71 11.02
N PHE A 129 6.79 14.66 11.19
CA PHE A 129 5.33 14.44 11.09
C PHE A 129 4.73 14.91 9.75
N VAL A 130 5.55 15.51 8.89
CA VAL A 130 5.13 15.98 7.56
C VAL A 130 5.48 14.91 6.53
N ASP A 131 4.46 14.38 5.87
CA ASP A 131 4.58 13.41 4.78
C ASP A 131 5.13 14.09 3.52
N LYS A 132 4.50 15.18 3.09
CA LYS A 132 4.98 16.02 1.98
C LYS A 132 4.46 17.44 2.05
N ILE A 133 5.17 18.37 1.40
CA ILE A 133 4.77 19.77 1.24
C ILE A 133 4.61 20.04 -0.26
N VAL A 134 3.39 20.36 -0.69
CA VAL A 134 3.09 20.71 -2.07
C VAL A 134 2.98 22.23 -2.19
N VAL A 135 3.90 22.81 -2.95
CA VAL A 135 3.97 24.25 -3.18
C VAL A 135 3.41 24.55 -4.57
N HIS A 136 2.30 25.29 -4.62
CA HIS A 136 1.63 25.65 -5.88
C HIS A 136 2.25 26.89 -6.53
N GLU A 137 1.87 27.14 -7.78
CA GLU A 137 2.29 28.32 -8.54
C GLU A 137 1.89 29.63 -7.86
N ARG A 138 2.73 30.65 -8.04
CA ARG A 138 2.53 31.99 -7.48
C ARG A 138 1.47 32.74 -8.30
N LYS A 139 0.43 33.24 -7.63
CA LYS A 139 -0.61 34.06 -8.26
C LYS A 139 -0.50 35.50 -7.78
N LYS A 140 -0.76 36.46 -8.67
CA LYS A 140 -0.86 37.88 -8.34
C LYS A 140 -2.33 38.28 -8.40
N LYS A 141 -2.88 38.72 -7.27
CA LYS A 141 -4.27 39.23 -7.17
C LYS A 141 -4.21 40.56 -6.42
N ASP A 142 -4.81 41.61 -6.98
CA ASP A 142 -4.82 42.98 -6.43
C ASP A 142 -3.45 43.51 -5.97
N GLY A 143 -2.43 43.39 -6.84
CA GLY A 143 -1.09 43.88 -6.55
C GLY A 143 -0.28 43.04 -5.54
N LYS A 144 -0.92 42.14 -4.78
CA LYS A 144 -0.27 41.25 -3.81
C LYS A 144 0.03 39.88 -4.44
N ARG A 145 1.22 39.34 -4.13
CA ARG A 145 1.63 37.98 -4.52
C ARG A 145 1.17 37.00 -3.44
N THR A 146 0.44 35.96 -3.82
CA THR A 146 0.03 34.86 -2.94
C THR A 146 0.51 33.52 -3.50
N GLN A 147 0.89 32.62 -2.60
CA GLN A 147 1.34 31.27 -2.94
C GLN A 147 0.61 30.27 -2.06
N LYS A 148 -0.07 29.30 -2.67
CA LYS A 148 -0.77 28.24 -1.95
C LYS A 148 0.23 27.15 -1.59
N ILE A 149 0.20 26.70 -0.34
CA ILE A 149 1.02 25.60 0.17
C ILE A 149 0.06 24.61 0.82
N ASP A 150 0.06 23.37 0.33
CA ASP A 150 -0.68 22.27 0.93
C ASP A 150 0.31 21.38 1.69
N ILE A 151 0.12 21.25 3.01
CA ILE A 151 0.97 20.43 3.88
C ILE A 151 0.22 19.14 4.18
N TYR A 152 0.80 18.01 3.78
CA TYR A 152 0.29 16.68 4.09
C TYR A 152 1.02 16.18 5.31
N THR A 153 0.27 16.00 6.41
CA THR A 153 0.79 15.39 7.63
C THR A 153 0.46 13.91 7.64
N ILE A 154 1.34 13.10 8.23
CA ILE A 154 1.03 11.70 8.48
C ILE A 154 -0.17 11.66 9.44
N PRO A 155 -1.33 11.10 9.03
CA PRO A 155 -2.56 11.23 9.81
C PRO A 155 -2.43 10.56 11.17
N MET A 156 -2.59 11.35 12.23
CA MET A 156 -2.68 10.88 13.61
C MET A 156 -4.10 10.42 13.99
N SER A 157 -5.06 10.47 13.06
CA SER A 157 -6.49 10.20 13.29
C SER A 157 -6.85 8.72 13.46
N GLY A 158 -5.85 7.85 13.67
CA GLY A 158 -6.04 6.48 14.14
C GLY A 158 -5.65 6.25 15.61
N LEU A 159 -5.40 7.32 16.39
CA LEU A 159 -5.09 7.26 17.84
C LEU A 159 -6.32 7.45 18.71
#